data_AF-A0A378QKT0-F1
#
_entry.id   AF-A0A378QKT0-F1
#
_cell.length_a   1.000
_cell.length_b   1.000
_cell.length_c   1.000
_cell.angle_alpha   90.00
_cell.angle_beta   90.00
_cell.angle_gamma   90.00
#
_symmetry.space_group_name_H-M   'P 1'
#
loop_
_entity.id
_entity.type
_entity.pdbx_description
1 polymer ?
#
loop_
_entity_poly.entity_id
_entity_poly.type
_entity_poly.pdbx_seq_one_letter_code
_entity_poly.pdbx_strand_id
1 'polypeptide(L)'
;MSFIAKITPYLFAIICLVMLWKMLPDFNTVAMFIYYVRWYLVMILILVLLLIVAIWLHWHEMAPDFIYRIIPMDVLDRLSNLQVIEEAASQADKEAIIIDSARLNQDLQAKVIGQAQVCSDLSAQLRRRLAMMQRNKPVGVFLFAGPPGTGKTYLAKVLAKLLERKLLHFDMTQYAAGAFSAS
;
A
#
# COMPACT_ATOMS: atom_id res chain seq x y z
N MET A 1 15.71 -42.51 9.40
CA MET A 1 14.69 -42.15 10.42
C MET A 1 13.25 -42.02 9.86
N SER A 2 12.92 -42.49 8.64
CA SER A 2 11.58 -42.29 8.03
C SER A 2 10.70 -43.54 7.90
N PHE A 3 11.21 -44.73 8.23
CA PHE A 3 10.46 -45.98 8.10
C PHE A 3 9.59 -46.29 9.34
N ILE A 4 10.11 -45.98 10.54
CA ILE A 4 9.40 -46.20 11.81
C ILE A 4 8.17 -45.28 11.91
N ALA A 5 8.28 -44.01 11.51
CA ALA A 5 7.19 -43.04 11.55
C ALA A 5 6.01 -43.34 10.60
N LYS A 6 6.26 -44.07 9.50
CA LYS A 6 5.21 -44.48 8.55
C LYS A 6 4.42 -45.71 9.03
N ILE A 7 5.01 -46.54 9.89
CA ILE A 7 4.41 -47.80 10.36
C ILE A 7 3.67 -47.61 11.69
N THR A 8 4.07 -46.61 12.51
CA THR A 8 3.40 -46.28 13.77
C THR A 8 1.88 -46.08 13.67
N PRO A 9 1.30 -45.38 12.68
CA PRO A 9 -0.16 -45.21 12.62
C PRO A 9 -0.89 -46.52 12.31
N TYR A 10 -0.30 -47.41 11.51
CA TYR A 10 -0.91 -48.72 11.20
C TYR A 10 -0.83 -49.67 12.39
N LEU A 11 0.29 -49.68 13.12
CA LEU A 11 0.44 -50.48 14.33
C LEU A 11 -0.54 -50.01 15.42
N PHE A 12 -0.72 -48.70 15.57
CA PHE A 12 -1.69 -48.12 16.50
C PHE A 12 -3.13 -48.46 16.09
N ALA A 13 -3.47 -48.38 14.79
CA ALA A 13 -4.78 -48.78 14.28
C ALA A 13 -5.10 -50.27 14.52
N ILE A 14 -4.11 -51.16 14.34
CA ILE A 14 -4.27 -52.60 14.61
C ILE A 14 -4.45 -52.86 16.12
N ILE A 15 -3.69 -52.18 16.98
CA ILE A 15 -3.84 -52.29 18.44
C ILE A 15 -5.20 -51.76 18.89
N CYS A 16 -5.68 -50.65 18.33
CA CYS A 16 -7.03 -50.13 18.57
C CYS A 16 -8.12 -51.11 18.08
N LEU A 17 -7.95 -51.74 16.92
CA LEU A 17 -8.88 -52.74 16.38
C LEU A 17 -8.95 -53.98 17.29
N VAL A 18 -7.80 -54.44 17.79
CA VAL A 18 -7.71 -55.58 18.71
C VAL A 18 -8.29 -55.24 20.09
N MET A 19 -8.07 -54.01 20.58
CA MET A 19 -8.75 -53.52 21.79
C MET A 19 -10.26 -53.44 21.59
N LEU A 20 -10.73 -52.98 20.42
CA LEU A 20 -12.14 -52.92 20.07
C LEU A 20 -12.78 -54.32 20.03
N TRP A 21 -12.06 -55.32 19.51
CA TRP A 21 -12.51 -56.72 19.47
C TRP A 21 -12.58 -57.34 20.87
N LYS A 22 -11.64 -57.02 21.75
CA LYS A 22 -11.67 -57.46 23.16
C LYS A 22 -12.69 -56.70 24.02
N MET A 23 -13.20 -55.58 23.51
CA MET A 23 -14.17 -54.70 24.17
C MET A 23 -15.60 -54.91 23.63
N LEU A 24 -15.93 -56.15 23.23
CA LEU A 24 -17.30 -56.63 23.10
C LEU A 24 -17.62 -57.72 24.15
N PRO A 25 -17.68 -57.38 25.46
CA PRO A 25 -18.46 -58.14 26.42
C PRO A 25 -19.86 -57.51 26.52
N ASP A 26 -20.92 -58.32 26.45
CA ASP A 26 -22.33 -58.04 26.80
C ASP A 26 -22.99 -56.71 26.33
N PHE A 27 -24.21 -56.80 25.81
CA PHE A 27 -25.01 -55.63 25.35
C PHE A 27 -25.09 -54.47 26.37
N ASN A 28 -25.05 -54.77 27.68
CA ASN A 28 -25.06 -53.76 28.74
C ASN A 28 -23.76 -52.93 28.83
N THR A 29 -22.61 -53.52 28.53
CA THR A 29 -21.30 -52.84 28.60
C THR A 29 -21.11 -51.90 27.42
N VAL A 30 -21.62 -52.29 26.24
CA VAL A 30 -21.64 -51.44 25.04
C VAL A 30 -22.56 -50.22 25.25
N ALA A 31 -23.74 -50.42 25.84
CA ALA A 31 -24.65 -49.32 26.17
C ALA A 31 -24.04 -48.32 27.17
N MET A 32 -23.37 -48.82 28.22
CA MET A 32 -22.66 -47.97 29.19
C MET A 32 -21.49 -47.21 28.54
N PHE A 33 -20.73 -47.84 27.63
CA PHE A 33 -19.65 -47.17 26.90
C PHE A 33 -20.16 -46.05 25.99
N ILE A 34 -21.25 -46.28 25.26
CA ILE A 34 -21.89 -45.26 24.42
C ILE A 34 -22.38 -44.08 25.27
N TYR A 35 -22.90 -44.33 26.47
CA TYR A 35 -23.32 -43.28 27.39
C TYR A 35 -22.17 -42.36 27.81
N TYR A 36 -20.99 -42.93 28.13
CA TYR A 36 -19.80 -42.16 28.51
C TYR A 36 -19.16 -41.40 27.32
N VAL A 37 -19.13 -41.99 26.12
CA VAL A 37 -18.48 -41.41 24.94
C VAL A 37 -19.36 -40.37 24.23
N ARG A 38 -20.68 -40.37 24.48
CA ARG A 38 -21.65 -39.44 23.88
C ARG A 38 -21.22 -37.98 23.97
N TRP A 39 -20.76 -37.53 25.13
CA TRP A 39 -20.36 -36.13 25.34
C TRP A 39 -19.06 -35.77 24.60
N TYR A 40 -18.13 -36.72 24.45
CA TYR A 40 -16.91 -36.51 23.68
C TYR A 40 -17.21 -36.37 22.19
N LEU A 41 -18.13 -37.17 21.65
CA LEU A 41 -18.57 -37.04 20.25
C LEU A 41 -19.25 -35.69 19.99
N VAL A 42 -20.08 -35.22 20.92
CA VAL A 42 -20.72 -33.90 20.84
C VAL A 42 -19.67 -32.78 20.84
N MET A 43 -18.66 -32.85 21.72
CA MET A 43 -17.57 -31.86 21.78
C MET A 43 -16.74 -31.84 20.49
N ILE A 44 -16.43 -33.02 19.92
CA ILE A 44 -15.72 -33.13 18.66
C ILE A 44 -16.55 -32.52 17.52
N LEU A 45 -17.84 -32.80 17.46
CA LEU A 45 -18.74 -32.24 16.45
C LEU A 45 -18.80 -30.71 16.54
N ILE A 46 -18.90 -30.16 17.76
CA ILE A 46 -18.89 -28.71 17.99
C ILE A 46 -17.56 -28.10 17.51
N LEU A 47 -16.43 -28.73 17.84
CA LEU A 47 -15.11 -28.25 17.44
C LEU A 47 -14.93 -28.26 15.92
N VAL A 48 -15.37 -29.33 15.26
CA VAL A 48 -15.37 -29.44 13.80
C VAL A 48 -16.26 -28.37 13.16
N LEU A 49 -17.45 -28.13 13.73
CA LEU A 49 -18.37 -27.10 13.24
C LEU A 49 -17.77 -25.69 13.40
N LEU A 50 -17.12 -25.41 14.53
CA LEU A 50 -16.42 -24.14 14.78
C LEU A 50 -15.27 -23.93 13.77
N LEU A 51 -14.53 -25.00 13.45
CA LEU A 51 -13.45 -24.97 12.46
C LEU A 51 -13.97 -24.73 11.04
N ILE A 52 -15.10 -25.35 10.67
CA ILE A 52 -15.76 -25.10 9.38
C ILE A 52 -16.23 -23.65 9.28
N VAL A 53 -16.84 -23.12 10.33
CA VAL A 53 -17.28 -21.71 10.38
C VAL A 53 -16.09 -20.77 10.26
N ALA A 54 -14.98 -21.05 10.93
CA ALA A 54 -13.76 -20.25 10.83
C ALA A 54 -13.17 -20.24 9.40
N ILE A 55 -13.15 -21.39 8.71
CA ILE A 55 -12.71 -21.48 7.31
C ILE A 55 -13.65 -20.71 6.39
N TRP A 56 -14.96 -20.84 6.60
CA TRP A 56 -15.97 -20.12 5.82
C TRP A 56 -15.83 -18.60 5.98
N LEU A 57 -15.61 -18.13 7.22
CA LEU A 57 -15.39 -16.72 7.50
C LEU A 57 -14.12 -16.19 6.83
N HIS A 58 -13.05 -16.99 6.79
CA HIS A 58 -11.79 -16.64 6.14
C HIS A 58 -11.94 -16.50 4.62
N TRP A 59 -12.72 -17.39 3.99
CA TRP A 59 -12.99 -17.32 2.55
C TRP A 59 -13.84 -16.13 2.13
N HIS A 60 -14.69 -15.62 3.02
CA HIS A 60 -15.62 -14.55 2.69
C HIS A 60 -15.11 -13.14 3.04
N GLU A 61 -13.83 -13.01 3.45
CA GLU A 61 -13.18 -11.76 3.88
C GLU A 61 -13.91 -10.99 4.99
N MET A 62 -14.88 -11.62 5.66
CA MET A 62 -15.67 -11.05 6.75
C MET A 62 -14.99 -11.28 8.10
N ALA A 63 -13.69 -10.99 8.19
CA ALA A 63 -12.98 -11.09 9.46
C ALA A 63 -13.57 -10.07 10.45
N PRO A 64 -13.94 -10.48 11.68
CA PRO A 64 -14.63 -9.61 12.61
C PRO A 64 -13.72 -8.43 13.01
N ASP A 65 -14.25 -7.21 12.93
CA ASP A 65 -13.53 -5.93 13.09
C ASP A 65 -12.65 -5.83 14.35
N PHE A 66 -12.94 -6.62 15.39
CA PHE A 66 -12.15 -6.71 16.61
C PHE A 66 -10.71 -7.19 16.38
N ILE A 67 -10.46 -8.03 15.36
CA ILE A 67 -9.11 -8.54 15.04
C ILE A 67 -8.21 -7.42 14.49
N TYR A 68 -8.75 -6.56 13.62
CA TYR A 68 -8.03 -5.42 13.05
C TYR A 68 -7.75 -4.31 14.07
N ARG A 69 -8.47 -4.28 15.19
CA ARG A 69 -8.27 -3.29 16.26
C ARG A 69 -7.05 -3.58 17.15
N ILE A 70 -6.52 -4.80 17.11
CA ILE A 70 -5.39 -5.26 17.95
C ILE A 70 -4.07 -5.19 17.18
N ILE A 71 -4.11 -5.25 15.85
CA ILE A 71 -2.91 -5.15 15.00
C ILE A 71 -2.64 -3.66 14.77
N PRO A 72 -1.51 -3.10 15.24
CA PRO A 72 -1.16 -1.71 14.92
C PRO A 72 -1.01 -1.58 13.40
N MET A 73 -1.59 -0.52 12.82
CA MET A 73 -1.45 -0.12 11.42
C MET A 73 -0.02 -0.40 10.91
N ASP A 74 0.13 -1.44 10.08
CA ASP A 74 1.42 -2.04 9.74
C ASP A 74 2.02 -1.33 8.50
N VAL A 75 3.31 -1.54 8.24
CA VAL A 75 4.06 -0.94 7.12
C VAL A 75 3.35 -1.11 5.76
N LEU A 76 2.58 -2.19 5.60
CA LEU A 76 1.79 -2.48 4.41
C LEU A 76 0.69 -1.43 4.16
N ASP A 77 0.05 -0.89 5.20
CA ASP A 77 -0.93 0.20 5.06
C ASP A 77 -0.25 1.52 4.69
N ARG A 78 1.03 1.72 5.06
CA ARG A 78 1.78 2.89 4.59
C ARG A 78 2.16 2.75 3.12
N LEU A 79 2.54 1.55 2.69
CA LEU A 79 2.91 1.28 1.30
C LEU A 79 1.69 1.32 0.38
N SER A 80 0.52 0.81 0.81
CA SER A 80 -0.72 0.93 0.04
C SER A 80 -1.14 2.38 -0.13
N ASN A 81 -1.07 3.19 0.95
CA ASN A 81 -1.33 4.63 0.87
C ASN A 81 -0.32 5.35 -0.04
N LEU A 82 0.96 4.98 0.01
CA LEU A 82 1.99 5.54 -0.86
C LEU A 82 1.71 5.22 -2.34
N GLN A 83 1.33 3.97 -2.65
CA GLN A 83 0.95 3.56 -4.00
C GLN A 83 -0.26 4.34 -4.53
N VAL A 84 -1.29 4.54 -3.70
CA VAL A 84 -2.47 5.34 -4.05
C VAL A 84 -2.08 6.80 -4.32
N ILE A 85 -1.20 7.38 -3.49
CA ILE A 85 -0.68 8.74 -3.68
C ILE A 85 0.14 8.83 -4.97
N GLU A 86 0.98 7.84 -5.26
CA GLU A 86 1.82 7.79 -6.46
C GLU A 86 1.01 7.60 -7.74
N GLU A 87 -0.05 6.79 -7.69
CA GLU A 87 -1.00 6.63 -8.78
C GLU A 87 -1.79 7.91 -9.03
N ALA A 88 -2.33 8.55 -7.98
CA ALA A 88 -3.03 9.83 -8.07
C ALA A 88 -2.12 10.93 -8.63
N ALA A 89 -0.86 11.01 -8.16
CA ALA A 89 0.13 11.93 -8.69
C ALA A 89 0.43 11.65 -10.18
N SER A 90 0.54 10.37 -10.56
CA SER A 90 0.81 9.99 -11.95
C SER A 90 -0.35 10.30 -12.91
N GLN A 91 -1.60 10.21 -12.43
CA GLN A 91 -2.79 10.58 -13.21
C GLN A 91 -2.86 12.09 -13.40
N ALA A 92 -2.65 12.86 -12.32
CA ALA A 92 -2.58 14.32 -12.39
C ALA A 92 -1.45 14.78 -13.32
N ASP A 93 -0.31 14.08 -13.32
CA ASP A 93 0.79 14.36 -14.24
C ASP A 93 0.42 14.12 -15.69
N LYS A 94 -0.30 13.03 -16.01
CA LYS A 94 -0.79 12.70 -17.38
C LYS A 94 -1.71 13.77 -17.98
N GLU A 95 -2.64 14.31 -17.18
CA GLU A 95 -3.56 15.35 -17.67
C GLU A 95 -2.82 16.65 -18.07
N ALA A 96 -1.74 17.00 -17.36
CA ALA A 96 -0.94 18.16 -17.73
C ALA A 96 0.05 17.91 -18.88
N ILE A 97 0.09 16.72 -19.50
CA ILE A 97 1.09 16.42 -20.54
C ILE A 97 0.79 17.12 -21.86
N ILE A 98 -0.45 17.58 -22.07
CA ILE A 98 -0.82 18.37 -23.26
C ILE A 98 -0.61 19.87 -22.97
N ILE A 99 0.63 20.28 -22.71
CA ILE A 99 0.98 21.70 -22.67
C ILE A 99 1.48 22.11 -24.04
N ASP A 100 0.74 23.03 -24.68
CA ASP A 100 1.22 23.72 -25.87
C ASP A 100 2.35 24.69 -25.49
N SER A 101 3.58 24.26 -25.77
CA SER A 101 4.79 25.03 -25.50
C SER A 101 4.85 26.40 -26.18
N ALA A 102 4.21 26.56 -27.35
CA ALA A 102 4.22 27.83 -28.06
C ALA A 102 3.34 28.85 -27.33
N ARG A 103 2.16 28.40 -26.91
CA ARG A 103 1.23 29.19 -26.08
C ARG A 103 1.84 29.53 -24.72
N LEU A 104 2.47 28.56 -24.05
CA LEU A 104 3.15 28.79 -22.77
C LEU A 104 4.22 29.89 -22.86
N ASN A 105 5.03 29.88 -23.93
CA ASN A 105 6.06 30.89 -24.14
C ASN A 105 5.47 32.29 -24.33
N GLN A 106 4.40 32.42 -25.14
CA GLN A 106 3.70 33.68 -25.34
C GLN A 106 3.12 34.21 -24.02
N ASP A 107 2.45 33.35 -23.25
CA ASP A 107 1.84 33.72 -21.97
C ASP A 107 2.88 34.12 -20.92
N LEU A 108 4.06 33.48 -20.92
CA LEU A 108 5.19 33.85 -20.07
C LEU A 108 5.77 35.21 -20.47
N GLN A 109 6.01 35.45 -21.76
CA GLN A 109 6.56 36.72 -22.26
C GLN A 109 5.60 37.89 -22.05
N ALA A 110 4.29 37.65 -22.10
CA ALA A 110 3.28 38.66 -21.81
C ALA A 110 3.31 39.14 -20.35
N LYS A 111 3.73 38.27 -19.41
CA LYS A 111 3.75 38.58 -17.96
C LYS A 111 5.14 38.96 -17.46
N VAL A 112 6.20 38.42 -18.05
CA VAL A 112 7.60 38.62 -17.62
C VAL A 112 8.34 39.42 -18.68
N ILE A 113 8.53 40.71 -18.38
CA ILE A 113 9.13 41.67 -19.30
C ILE A 113 10.66 41.58 -19.23
N GLY A 114 11.33 41.64 -20.39
CA GLY A 114 12.79 41.72 -20.47
C GLY A 114 13.56 40.41 -20.26
N GLN A 115 12.86 39.26 -20.22
CA GLN A 115 13.46 37.93 -20.03
C GLN A 115 12.99 36.92 -21.12
N ALA A 116 12.88 37.39 -22.37
CA ALA A 116 12.33 36.59 -23.47
C ALA A 116 13.13 35.29 -23.73
N GLN A 117 14.46 35.36 -23.65
CA GLN A 117 15.33 34.19 -23.82
C GLN A 117 15.06 33.12 -22.75
N VAL A 118 14.96 33.52 -21.48
CA VAL A 118 14.67 32.62 -20.36
C VAL A 118 13.30 31.95 -20.52
N CYS A 119 12.29 32.70 -20.97
CA CYS A 119 10.94 32.18 -21.22
C CYS A 119 10.93 31.12 -22.34
N SER A 120 11.70 31.38 -23.42
CA SER A 120 11.85 30.45 -24.53
C SER A 120 12.55 29.15 -24.10
N ASP A 121 13.64 29.27 -23.34
CA ASP A 121 14.43 28.12 -22.88
C ASP A 121 13.63 27.23 -21.91
N LEU A 122 12.89 27.85 -20.97
CA LEU A 122 11.97 27.15 -20.07
C LEU A 122 10.91 26.36 -20.85
N SER A 123 10.24 27.02 -21.80
CA SER A 123 9.18 26.41 -22.60
C SER A 123 9.71 25.25 -23.46
N ALA A 124 10.90 25.40 -24.04
CA ALA A 124 11.55 24.36 -24.84
C ALA A 124 12.02 23.16 -23.99
N GLN A 125 12.48 23.39 -22.76
CA GLN A 125 12.90 22.31 -21.86
C GLN A 125 11.70 21.53 -21.30
N LEU A 126 10.62 22.23 -20.93
CA LEU A 126 9.35 21.61 -20.54
C LEU A 126 8.79 20.76 -21.68
N ARG A 127 8.75 21.28 -22.92
CA ARG A 127 8.33 20.52 -24.12
C ARG A 127 9.10 19.21 -24.28
N ARG A 128 10.43 19.27 -24.21
CA ARG A 128 11.31 18.10 -24.36
C ARG A 128 11.04 17.04 -23.30
N ARG A 129 10.67 17.46 -22.08
CA ARG A 129 10.44 16.55 -20.96
C ARG A 129 9.05 15.96 -20.96
N LEU A 130 8.02 16.72 -21.36
CA LEU A 130 6.68 16.18 -21.57
C LEU A 130 6.63 15.17 -22.73
N ALA A 131 7.46 15.38 -23.76
CA ALA A 131 7.63 14.41 -24.85
C ALA A 131 8.32 13.11 -24.40
N MET A 132 9.05 13.12 -23.28
CA MET A 132 9.74 11.95 -22.74
C MET A 132 9.14 11.55 -21.39
N MET A 133 8.21 10.58 -21.41
CA MET A 133 7.47 10.02 -20.25
C MET A 133 8.37 9.31 -19.21
N GLN A 134 9.34 9.99 -18.62
CA GLN A 134 10.20 9.45 -17.56
C GLN A 134 9.56 9.71 -16.19
N ARG A 135 8.79 8.72 -15.70
CA ARG A 135 8.02 8.77 -14.46
C ARG A 135 8.84 9.03 -13.18
N ASN A 136 10.14 8.71 -13.17
CA ASN A 136 11.02 8.83 -11.99
C ASN A 136 11.91 10.07 -11.94
N LYS A 137 11.72 11.06 -12.82
CA LYS A 137 12.57 12.27 -12.82
C LYS A 137 11.74 13.54 -12.87
N PRO A 138 12.16 14.64 -12.18
CA PRO A 138 11.40 15.89 -12.17
C PRO A 138 11.28 16.49 -13.57
N VAL A 139 10.12 17.06 -13.92
CA VAL A 139 9.86 17.62 -15.26
C VAL A 139 10.96 18.58 -15.70
N GLY A 140 11.46 19.43 -14.80
CA GLY A 140 12.66 20.24 -15.01
C GLY A 140 13.23 20.75 -13.69
N VAL A 141 14.55 20.97 -13.66
CA VAL A 141 15.24 21.62 -12.55
C VAL A 141 15.85 22.89 -13.09
N PHE A 142 15.49 24.02 -12.50
CA PHE A 142 15.90 25.34 -12.96
C PHE A 142 16.55 26.10 -11.82
N LEU A 143 17.70 26.73 -12.09
CA LEU A 143 18.38 27.63 -11.18
C LEU A 143 18.34 29.03 -11.78
N PHE A 144 17.60 29.93 -11.14
CA PHE A 144 17.57 31.33 -11.53
C PHE A 144 18.60 32.11 -10.72
N ALA A 145 19.64 32.60 -11.37
CA ALA A 145 20.70 33.40 -10.76
C ALA A 145 20.63 34.87 -11.24
N GLY A 146 20.88 35.83 -10.35
CA GLY A 146 20.99 37.25 -10.70
C GLY A 146 20.72 38.19 -9.52
N PRO A 147 20.81 39.52 -9.72
CA PRO A 147 20.59 40.53 -8.68
C PRO A 147 19.19 40.45 -8.03
N PRO A 148 19.01 40.89 -6.77
CA PRO A 148 17.68 40.94 -6.16
C PRO A 148 16.75 41.86 -6.96
N GLY A 149 15.44 41.58 -6.94
CA GLY A 149 14.44 42.40 -7.64
C GLY A 149 14.25 42.12 -9.14
N THR A 150 15.06 41.26 -9.78
CA THR A 150 14.94 40.94 -11.22
C THR A 150 13.79 40.00 -11.61
N GLY A 151 12.88 39.69 -10.68
CA GLY A 151 11.68 38.89 -10.98
C GLY A 151 11.85 37.36 -10.99
N LYS A 152 12.96 36.80 -10.47
CA LYS A 152 13.18 35.33 -10.40
C LYS A 152 12.04 34.57 -9.70
N THR A 153 11.65 35.03 -8.52
CA THR A 153 10.54 34.42 -7.76
C THR A 153 9.19 34.65 -8.46
N TYR A 154 9.03 35.80 -9.13
CA TYR A 154 7.81 36.12 -9.88
C TYR A 154 7.64 35.18 -11.08
N LEU A 155 8.71 34.93 -11.83
CA LEU A 155 8.73 33.97 -12.94
C LEU A 155 8.27 32.57 -12.48
N ALA A 156 8.75 32.09 -11.33
CA ALA A 156 8.31 30.82 -10.75
C ALA A 156 6.81 30.81 -10.38
N LYS A 157 6.29 31.92 -9.81
CA LYS A 157 4.86 32.07 -9.48
C LYS A 157 3.98 32.08 -10.72
N VAL A 158 4.39 32.81 -11.76
CA VAL A 158 3.67 32.87 -13.03
C VAL A 158 3.67 31.51 -13.71
N LEU A 159 4.80 30.81 -13.72
CA LEU A 159 4.92 29.48 -14.31
C LEU A 159 3.96 28.48 -13.64
N ALA A 160 3.91 28.44 -12.31
CA ALA A 160 2.97 27.58 -11.59
C ALA A 160 1.50 27.90 -11.93
N LYS A 161 1.16 29.19 -12.07
CA LYS A 161 -0.19 29.62 -12.44
C LYS A 161 -0.56 29.22 -13.88
N LEU A 162 0.37 29.31 -14.83
CA LEU A 162 0.13 28.92 -16.23
C LEU A 162 0.03 27.40 -16.41
N LEU A 163 0.72 26.64 -15.56
CA LEU A 163 0.65 25.18 -15.54
C LEU A 163 -0.52 24.64 -14.70
N GLU A 164 -1.30 25.53 -14.08
CA GLU A 164 -2.39 25.19 -13.15
C GLU A 164 -1.94 24.24 -12.02
N ARG A 165 -0.69 24.39 -11.57
CA ARG A 165 -0.10 23.57 -10.50
C ARG A 165 0.01 24.34 -9.19
N LYS A 166 -0.11 23.61 -8.08
CA LYS A 166 0.14 24.14 -6.74
C LYS A 166 1.62 24.53 -6.63
N LEU A 167 1.88 25.81 -6.35
CA LEU A 167 3.21 26.28 -6.02
C LEU A 167 3.52 25.93 -4.56
N LEU A 168 4.49 25.05 -4.35
CA LEU A 168 5.09 24.83 -3.03
C LEU A 168 6.26 25.78 -2.87
N HIS A 169 6.12 26.75 -1.96
CA HIS A 169 7.17 27.73 -1.68
C HIS A 169 7.89 27.36 -0.39
N PHE A 170 9.19 27.14 -0.48
CA PHE A 170 10.06 26.86 0.65
C PHE A 170 11.03 28.02 0.84
N ASP A 171 10.97 28.66 2.01
CA ASP A 171 11.92 29.73 2.37
C ASP A 171 13.20 29.12 2.93
N MET A 172 14.26 29.13 2.12
CA MET A 172 15.56 28.56 2.49
C MET A 172 16.23 29.29 3.65
N THR A 173 15.86 30.54 3.94
CA THR A 173 16.47 31.30 5.05
C THR A 173 16.13 30.68 6.41
N GLN A 174 14.94 30.07 6.54
CA GLN A 174 14.49 29.40 7.77
C GLN A 174 15.23 28.09 8.01
N TYR A 175 15.66 27.40 6.96
CA TYR A 175 16.37 26.12 7.05
C TYR A 175 17.84 26.27 7.46
N ALA A 176 18.47 27.41 7.18
CA ALA A 176 19.86 27.66 7.54
C ALA A 176 20.06 27.84 9.07
N ALA A 177 19.01 28.22 9.80
CA ALA A 177 19.08 28.55 11.21
C ALA A 177 18.96 27.34 12.17
N GLY A 178 18.83 26.10 11.67
CA GLY A 178 18.80 24.90 12.51
C GLY A 178 17.61 24.79 13.47
N ALA A 179 16.61 25.66 13.36
CA ALA A 179 15.41 25.65 14.20
C ALA A 179 14.37 24.62 13.71
N PHE A 180 14.79 23.36 13.63
CA PHE A 180 13.89 22.22 13.59
C PHE A 180 14.39 21.14 14.56
N SER A 181 14.58 21.55 15.81
CA SER A 181 14.57 20.65 16.95
C SER A 181 13.27 20.89 17.71
N ALA A 182 12.34 19.97 17.53
CA ALA A 182 11.16 19.71 18.37
C ALA A 182 10.14 20.85 18.58
N SER A 183 8.99 20.71 17.91
CA SER A 183 7.67 20.84 18.55
C SER A 183 6.62 20.16 17.68
#